data_AF-A0A316BEC4-F1
#
_entry.id   AF-A0A316BEC4-F1
#
_cell.length_a   1.000
_cell.length_b   1.000
_cell.length_c   1.000
_cell.angle_alpha   90.00
_cell.angle_beta   90.00
_cell.angle_gamma   90.00
#
_symmetry.space_group_name_H-M   'P 1'
#
loop_
_entity.id
_entity.type
_entity.pdbx_description
1 polymer ?
#
loop_
_entity_poly.entity_id
_entity_poly.type
_entity_poly.pdbx_seq_one_letter_code
_entity_poly.pdbx_strand_id
1 'polypeptide(L)'
;MASGGFHDSSSHSGDFHSSGGGGSFGGGGSSGGGSYDGGDYSGGGGGDFMGVIVVAVALLYYFFTNLGQGNIPGLNFVNLFIFLASAFILFLGLKENYRTAVLREIKRNGPYKNPGYVHGGKIISRDFTDSKTSYGYNKSYFIAFYDHDFGDANAEKVCDLIKRTPKIVWMNPYVWLLISIVSFVSTFFYYETVIPYFENKMMTDLAFKFFDYLTFYFPSIVCLLSAVACLVFVKVKDKLLYECAVRIVDDNNAAMKRLKTQERIAGSLSNKWYYNNCPNCGAKATMRSKTCFSCGSSLEADFAGGGKPTSFHRIPVESEKPADAAKGCKKTE
;
A
#
# COMPACT_ATOMS: atom_id res chain seq x y z
N MET A 1 -28.83 -29.35 -45.69
CA MET A 1 -28.98 -28.54 -46.92
C MET A 1 -29.84 -27.32 -46.57
N ALA A 2 -29.47 -26.16 -47.11
CA ALA A 2 -29.98 -24.80 -46.85
C ALA A 2 -29.64 -24.25 -45.43
N SER A 3 -28.63 -23.42 -45.17
CA SER A 3 -28.17 -22.13 -45.74
C SER A 3 -29.19 -20.99 -45.58
N GLY A 4 -28.88 -20.05 -44.70
CA GLY A 4 -29.61 -18.80 -44.53
C GLY A 4 -28.82 -17.84 -43.64
N GLY A 5 -27.78 -17.24 -44.22
CA GLY A 5 -27.16 -16.03 -43.67
C GLY A 5 -27.91 -14.80 -44.15
N PHE A 6 -28.00 -13.79 -43.29
CA PHE A 6 -28.33 -12.42 -43.68
C PHE A 6 -27.41 -11.47 -42.91
N HIS A 7 -26.59 -10.76 -43.68
CA HIS A 7 -25.89 -9.53 -43.31
C HIS A 7 -26.77 -8.31 -43.67
N ASP A 8 -26.24 -7.13 -43.36
CA ASP A 8 -26.73 -5.75 -43.60
C ASP A 8 -27.41 -5.15 -42.37
N SER A 9 -27.02 -3.99 -41.84
CA SER A 9 -26.54 -2.75 -42.47
C SER A 9 -25.90 -1.87 -41.36
N SER A 10 -24.64 -1.43 -41.52
CA SER A 10 -24.21 -0.10 -42.00
C SER A 10 -24.68 1.12 -41.17
N SER A 11 -23.68 1.76 -40.53
CA SER A 11 -23.43 3.21 -40.44
C SER A 11 -24.54 4.17 -39.98
N HIS A 12 -24.27 4.90 -38.89
CA HIS A 12 -24.42 6.37 -38.89
C HIS A 12 -23.49 7.03 -37.85
N SER A 13 -22.64 7.90 -38.37
CA SER A 13 -21.96 9.03 -37.73
C SER A 13 -22.99 10.06 -37.23
N GLY A 14 -22.71 10.69 -36.10
CA GLY A 14 -23.51 11.78 -35.56
C GLY A 14 -22.72 12.65 -34.59
N ASP A 15 -21.82 13.47 -35.15
CA ASP A 15 -21.42 14.73 -34.55
C ASP A 15 -22.64 15.64 -34.45
N PHE A 16 -22.94 16.18 -33.26
CA PHE A 16 -23.67 17.44 -33.15
C PHE A 16 -23.18 18.25 -31.96
N HIS A 17 -22.55 19.38 -32.30
CA HIS A 17 -22.46 20.57 -31.49
C HIS A 17 -23.85 21.19 -31.23
N SER A 18 -24.07 21.70 -30.02
CA SER A 18 -24.86 22.90 -29.73
C SER A 18 -24.56 23.32 -28.29
N SER A 19 -23.85 24.42 -28.03
CA SER A 19 -24.24 25.83 -28.16
C SER A 19 -25.41 26.24 -27.27
N GLY A 20 -25.13 27.15 -26.33
CA GLY A 20 -26.04 28.28 -26.09
C GLY A 20 -26.52 28.52 -24.66
N GLY A 21 -25.95 29.55 -24.05
CA GLY A 21 -26.63 30.49 -23.14
C GLY A 21 -26.65 30.08 -21.67
N GLY A 22 -26.29 30.93 -20.70
CA GLY A 22 -26.15 32.39 -20.70
C GLY A 22 -26.86 32.92 -19.46
N GLY A 23 -26.19 33.73 -18.64
CA GLY A 23 -26.80 34.31 -17.45
C GLY A 23 -25.81 34.96 -16.51
N SER A 24 -25.36 36.16 -16.88
CA SER A 24 -24.54 37.10 -16.11
C SER A 24 -25.24 37.65 -14.86
N PHE A 25 -24.48 37.83 -13.78
CA PHE A 25 -24.49 38.97 -12.83
C PHE A 25 -23.13 38.88 -12.09
N GLY A 26 -22.29 39.89 -11.93
CA GLY A 26 -22.40 41.32 -12.13
C GLY A 26 -21.58 42.01 -11.03
N GLY A 27 -20.56 42.79 -11.42
CA GLY A 27 -19.83 43.74 -10.55
C GLY A 27 -18.66 43.13 -9.78
N GLY A 28 -17.45 43.68 -9.79
CA GLY A 28 -16.94 44.94 -10.31
C GLY A 28 -15.53 45.15 -9.74
N GLY A 29 -14.75 46.05 -10.35
CA GLY A 29 -13.53 46.57 -9.74
C GLY A 29 -12.25 46.31 -10.53
N SER A 30 -12.09 47.03 -11.64
CA SER A 30 -10.79 47.32 -12.24
C SER A 30 -9.88 48.06 -11.26
N SER A 31 -8.61 47.64 -11.15
CA SER A 31 -7.42 48.50 -11.22
C SER A 31 -6.17 47.70 -10.81
N GLY A 32 -5.16 47.70 -11.66
CA GLY A 32 -3.88 47.04 -11.40
C GLY A 32 -3.36 46.27 -12.60
N GLY A 33 -3.18 46.98 -13.72
CA GLY A 33 -2.44 46.46 -14.86
C GLY A 33 -0.99 46.17 -14.45
N GLY A 34 -0.61 44.91 -14.60
CA GLY A 34 0.77 44.46 -14.60
C GLY A 34 0.94 43.58 -15.82
N SER A 35 1.16 44.21 -16.97
CA SER A 35 1.64 43.55 -18.18
C SER A 35 3.02 42.99 -17.88
N TYR A 36 3.13 41.67 -17.71
CA TYR A 36 4.41 40.97 -17.82
C TYR A 36 4.51 40.47 -19.25
N ASP A 37 4.87 41.42 -20.11
CA ASP A 37 5.35 41.17 -21.46
C ASP A 37 6.88 41.30 -21.42
N GLY A 38 7.56 40.43 -22.16
CA GLY A 38 8.98 40.56 -22.48
C GLY A 38 9.98 40.10 -21.40
N GLY A 39 10.47 38.87 -21.56
CA GLY A 39 11.63 38.40 -20.81
C GLY A 39 12.08 37.01 -21.20
N ASP A 40 12.40 36.80 -22.48
CA ASP A 40 13.25 35.69 -22.91
C ASP A 40 14.60 35.80 -22.18
N TYR A 41 14.71 35.15 -21.03
CA TYR A 41 15.97 34.89 -20.35
C TYR A 41 16.70 33.74 -21.07
N SER A 42 17.09 33.97 -22.32
CA SER A 42 18.25 33.32 -22.93
C SER A 42 19.51 34.05 -22.46
N GLY A 43 19.77 34.03 -21.15
CA GLY A 43 20.95 34.62 -20.52
C GLY A 43 21.95 33.53 -20.18
N GLY A 44 23.15 33.59 -20.75
CA GLY A 44 24.20 32.58 -20.62
C GLY A 44 24.70 32.37 -19.19
N GLY A 45 24.13 31.39 -18.50
CA GLY A 45 24.54 30.91 -17.18
C GLY A 45 25.28 29.56 -17.20
N GLY A 46 25.85 29.17 -18.33
CA GLY A 46 26.57 27.89 -18.49
C GLY A 46 27.98 27.84 -17.86
N GLY A 47 28.49 28.97 -17.36
CA GLY A 47 29.85 29.08 -16.82
C GLY A 47 30.01 28.59 -15.38
N ASP A 48 29.00 28.77 -14.52
CA ASP A 48 29.10 28.45 -13.09
C ASP A 48 29.06 26.95 -12.81
N PHE A 49 28.34 26.18 -13.62
CA PHE A 49 28.27 24.72 -13.44
C PHE A 49 29.61 24.03 -13.71
N MET A 50 30.36 24.50 -14.72
CA MET A 50 31.71 23.98 -15.01
C MET A 50 32.71 24.36 -13.91
N GLY A 51 32.62 25.58 -13.36
CA GLY A 51 33.45 25.99 -12.23
C GLY A 51 33.25 25.09 -11.00
N VAL A 52 32.00 24.78 -10.65
CA VAL A 52 31.66 23.89 -9.54
C VAL A 52 32.19 22.47 -9.77
N ILE A 53 32.08 21.93 -10.98
CA ILE A 53 32.61 20.60 -11.31
C ILE A 53 34.13 20.55 -11.16
N VAL A 54 34.85 21.55 -11.69
CA VAL A 54 36.32 21.60 -11.62
C VAL A 54 36.79 21.65 -10.16
N VAL A 55 36.15 22.49 -9.33
CA VAL A 55 36.46 22.57 -7.89
C VAL A 55 36.17 21.24 -7.20
N ALA A 56 35.04 20.59 -7.49
CA ALA A 56 34.71 19.28 -6.91
C ALA A 56 35.73 18.20 -7.29
N VAL A 57 36.15 18.15 -8.56
CA VAL A 57 37.17 17.19 -9.04
C VAL A 57 38.52 17.46 -8.38
N ALA A 58 38.94 18.73 -8.25
CA ALA A 58 40.18 19.10 -7.58
C ALA A 58 40.17 18.70 -6.09
N LEU A 59 39.05 18.92 -5.40
CA LEU A 59 38.88 18.51 -4.00
C LEU A 59 38.89 16.98 -3.84
N LEU A 60 38.24 16.25 -4.75
CA LEU A 60 38.28 14.78 -4.76
C LEU A 60 39.71 14.27 -5.01
N TYR A 61 40.42 14.84 -5.98
CA TYR A 61 41.81 14.48 -6.26
C TYR A 61 42.73 14.76 -5.06
N TYR A 62 42.58 15.93 -4.43
CA TYR A 62 43.30 16.28 -3.20
C TYR A 62 43.01 15.29 -2.08
N PHE A 63 41.74 14.92 -1.89
CA PHE A 63 41.32 13.94 -0.90
C PHE A 63 41.94 12.56 -1.15
N PHE A 64 41.87 12.03 -2.38
CA PHE A 64 42.46 10.74 -2.73
C PHE A 64 43.99 10.73 -2.61
N THR A 65 44.65 11.85 -2.91
CA THR A 65 46.10 11.99 -2.74
C THR A 65 46.48 11.92 -1.27
N ASN A 66 45.77 12.66 -0.40
CA ASN A 66 45.99 12.61 1.06
C ASN A 66 45.69 11.22 1.64
N LEU A 67 44.67 10.54 1.12
CA LEU A 67 44.34 9.17 1.49
C LEU A 67 45.46 8.19 1.11
N GLY A 68 46.00 8.31 -0.11
CA GLY A 68 47.08 7.45 -0.59
C GLY A 68 48.41 7.66 0.13
N GLN A 69 48.62 8.86 0.66
CA GLN A 69 49.76 9.18 1.54
C GLN A 69 49.54 8.74 2.99
N GLY A 70 48.33 8.30 3.37
CA GLY A 70 48.01 7.93 4.74
C GLY A 70 47.85 9.12 5.69
N ASN A 71 47.68 10.34 5.16
CA ASN A 71 47.53 11.57 5.97
C ASN A 71 46.18 11.63 6.71
N ILE A 72 45.22 10.77 6.33
CA ILE A 72 43.89 10.73 6.91
C ILE A 72 43.84 9.60 7.95
N PRO A 73 43.78 9.90 9.26
CA PRO A 73 43.78 8.88 10.30
C PRO A 73 42.54 7.99 10.19
N GLY A 74 42.75 6.68 10.36
CA GLY A 74 41.69 5.65 10.32
C GLY A 74 41.14 5.33 8.93
N LEU A 75 41.53 6.07 7.89
CA LEU A 75 41.00 5.87 6.53
C LEU A 75 42.11 5.41 5.58
N ASN A 76 41.86 4.30 4.89
CA ASN A 76 42.66 3.84 3.77
C ASN A 76 41.74 3.51 2.58
N PHE A 77 42.30 3.14 1.43
CA PHE A 77 41.50 2.80 0.24
C PHE A 77 40.53 1.63 0.48
N VAL A 78 40.91 0.64 1.30
CA VAL A 78 40.08 -0.52 1.61
C VAL A 78 38.86 -0.11 2.45
N ASN A 79 39.08 0.61 3.55
CA ASN A 79 38.02 1.16 4.39
C ASN A 79 37.10 2.09 3.60
N LEU A 80 37.66 2.99 2.79
CA LEU A 80 36.88 3.88 1.94
C LEU A 80 36.00 3.09 0.97
N PHE A 81 36.54 2.06 0.31
CA PHE A 81 35.75 1.20 -0.58
C PHE A 81 34.60 0.51 0.16
N ILE A 82 34.85 0.00 1.37
CA ILE A 82 33.81 -0.60 2.21
C ILE A 82 32.71 0.43 2.54
N PHE A 83 33.07 1.67 2.89
CA PHE A 83 32.10 2.73 3.15
C PHE A 83 31.29 3.09 1.90
N LEU A 84 31.93 3.19 0.73
CA LEU A 84 31.25 3.46 -0.53
C LEU A 84 30.28 2.34 -0.92
N ALA A 85 30.71 1.07 -0.79
CA ALA A 85 29.85 -0.08 -1.01
C ALA A 85 28.66 -0.08 -0.03
N SER A 86 28.90 0.22 1.24
CA SER A 86 27.86 0.32 2.28
C SER A 86 26.87 1.44 1.96
N ALA A 87 27.35 2.61 1.54
CA ALA A 87 26.52 3.74 1.13
C ALA A 87 25.64 3.39 -0.08
N PHE A 88 26.19 2.67 -1.08
CA PHE A 88 25.43 2.18 -2.22
C PHE A 88 24.33 1.19 -1.80
N ILE A 89 24.64 0.23 -0.94
CA ILE A 89 23.65 -0.74 -0.42
C ILE A 89 22.55 -0.02 0.38
N LEU A 90 22.92 0.93 1.26
CA LEU A 90 21.96 1.74 2.01
C LEU A 90 21.08 2.56 1.10
N PHE A 91 21.63 3.15 0.04
CA PHE A 91 20.86 3.90 -0.95
C PHE A 91 19.78 3.03 -1.59
N LEU A 92 20.11 1.78 -1.97
CA LEU A 92 19.13 0.83 -2.48
C LEU A 92 18.03 0.51 -1.45
N GLY A 93 18.38 0.30 -0.18
CA GLY A 93 17.42 0.06 0.89
C GLY A 93 16.52 1.26 1.20
N LEU A 94 17.09 2.48 1.20
CA LEU A 94 16.36 3.73 1.44
C LEU A 94 15.38 4.07 0.33
N LYS A 95 15.73 3.77 -0.92
CA LYS A 95 14.83 3.96 -2.07
C LYS A 95 13.53 3.17 -1.92
N GLU A 96 13.59 1.99 -1.31
CA GLU A 96 12.41 1.16 -1.03
C GLU A 96 11.58 1.66 0.16
N ASN A 97 12.10 2.58 1.00
CA ASN A 97 11.38 3.10 2.17
C ASN A 97 10.14 3.95 1.80
N TYR A 98 10.25 4.74 0.73
CA TYR A 98 9.17 5.63 0.25
C TYR A 98 7.85 4.87 0.05
N ARG A 99 7.94 3.64 -0.49
CA ARG A 99 6.79 2.76 -0.77
C ARG A 99 6.02 2.32 0.48
N THR A 100 6.66 2.39 1.65
CA THR A 100 6.11 1.90 2.92
C THR A 100 5.91 3.01 3.95
N ALA A 101 6.01 4.28 3.54
CA ALA A 101 5.87 5.41 4.44
C ALA A 101 4.52 5.41 5.18
N VAL A 102 3.45 5.02 4.49
CA VAL A 102 2.08 4.92 5.03
C VAL A 102 1.98 3.93 6.20
N LEU A 103 2.85 2.90 6.27
CA LEU A 103 2.86 1.97 7.41
C LEU A 103 3.24 2.66 8.73
N ARG A 104 4.02 3.74 8.66
CA ARG A 104 4.35 4.56 9.84
C ARG A 104 3.11 5.26 10.37
N GLU A 105 2.25 5.74 9.48
CA GLU A 105 0.99 6.39 9.84
C GLU A 105 0.00 5.39 10.44
N ILE A 106 -0.15 4.21 9.83
CA ILE A 106 -0.96 3.10 10.38
C ILE A 106 -0.50 2.73 11.79
N LYS A 107 0.82 2.65 12.00
CA LYS A 107 1.40 2.33 13.30
C LYS A 107 1.16 3.43 14.35
N ARG A 108 1.16 4.70 13.95
CA ARG A 108 1.02 5.86 14.86
C ARG A 108 -0.44 6.19 15.16
N ASN A 109 -1.29 6.19 14.14
CA ASN A 109 -2.65 6.71 14.20
C ASN A 109 -3.71 5.61 14.30
N GLY A 110 -3.32 4.33 14.18
CA GLY A 110 -4.25 3.21 14.10
C GLY A 110 -4.87 3.07 12.68
N PRO A 111 -5.76 2.07 12.47
CA PRO A 111 -6.28 1.75 11.15
C PRO A 111 -7.21 2.82 10.56
N TYR A 112 -7.98 3.53 11.40
CA TYR A 112 -9.14 4.35 11.01
C TYR A 112 -8.84 5.76 10.44
N LYS A 113 -7.57 6.10 10.13
CA LYS A 113 -7.18 7.46 9.71
C LYS A 113 -6.16 7.50 8.56
N ASN A 114 -6.16 6.52 7.66
CA ASN A 114 -5.12 6.42 6.63
C ASN A 114 -5.68 6.53 5.20
N PRO A 115 -5.47 7.67 4.51
CA PRO A 115 -5.90 7.85 3.12
C PRO A 115 -4.94 7.22 2.10
N GLY A 116 -3.94 6.45 2.55
CA GLY A 116 -2.83 6.02 1.71
C GLY A 116 -3.00 4.63 1.10
N TYR A 117 -1.93 4.21 0.43
CA TYR A 117 -1.75 2.85 -0.06
C TYR A 117 -0.30 2.42 0.15
N VAL A 118 -0.05 1.12 0.14
CA VAL A 118 1.30 0.54 0.13
C VAL A 118 1.43 -0.33 -1.10
N HIS A 119 2.54 -0.20 -1.81
CA HIS A 119 2.75 -0.95 -3.05
C HIS A 119 4.10 -1.64 -3.11
N GLY A 120 4.11 -2.72 -3.89
CA GLY A 120 5.11 -3.77 -4.11
C GLY A 120 5.59 -3.84 -5.55
N GLY A 121 6.90 -3.72 -5.80
CA GLY A 121 7.46 -3.97 -7.14
C GLY A 121 7.23 -2.87 -8.18
N LYS A 122 7.49 -3.18 -9.46
CA LYS A 122 7.23 -2.26 -10.58
C LYS A 122 5.72 -2.15 -10.74
N ILE A 123 5.18 -0.95 -10.54
CA ILE A 123 3.75 -0.68 -10.71
C ILE A 123 3.43 -1.04 -12.16
N ILE A 124 2.77 -2.18 -12.36
CA ILE A 124 2.16 -2.51 -13.63
C ILE A 124 1.08 -1.46 -13.78
N SER A 125 1.13 -0.69 -14.85
CA SER A 125 0.25 0.42 -15.22
C SER A 125 -1.23 0.00 -15.32
N ARG A 126 -1.83 -0.45 -14.23
CA ARG A 126 -3.25 -0.40 -14.02
C ARG A 126 -3.52 0.95 -13.39
N ASP A 127 -4.47 1.67 -13.99
CA ASP A 127 -4.87 2.99 -13.58
C ASP A 127 -4.94 3.08 -12.05
N PHE A 128 -4.25 4.08 -11.48
CA PHE A 128 -4.33 4.43 -10.05
C PHE A 128 -5.76 4.79 -9.59
N THR A 129 -6.75 4.70 -10.48
CA THR A 129 -8.17 4.83 -10.21
C THR A 129 -8.78 3.60 -9.53
N ASP A 130 -8.12 2.43 -9.58
CA ASP A 130 -8.61 1.24 -8.89
C ASP A 130 -8.30 1.35 -7.39
N SER A 131 -9.30 1.75 -6.60
CA SER A 131 -9.22 1.88 -5.13
C SER A 131 -9.03 0.56 -4.40
N LYS A 132 -8.82 -0.54 -5.12
CA LYS A 132 -8.91 -1.90 -4.60
C LYS A 132 -7.54 -2.52 -4.38
N THR A 133 -7.43 -3.21 -3.26
CA THR A 133 -6.26 -4.04 -2.94
C THR A 133 -6.08 -5.14 -3.99
N SER A 134 -4.86 -5.34 -4.47
CA SER A 134 -4.50 -6.32 -5.49
C SER A 134 -3.09 -6.90 -5.30
N TYR A 135 -2.83 -8.05 -5.91
CA TYR A 135 -1.49 -8.62 -6.05
C TYR A 135 -1.30 -9.14 -7.49
N GLY A 136 -0.06 -9.19 -7.95
CA GLY A 136 0.28 -9.53 -9.32
C GLY A 136 1.50 -10.44 -9.44
N TYR A 137 1.87 -10.72 -10.70
CA TYR A 137 3.07 -11.49 -11.02
C TYR A 137 4.34 -10.83 -10.45
N ASN A 138 5.38 -11.64 -10.22
CA ASN A 138 6.67 -11.21 -9.65
C ASN A 138 6.59 -10.56 -8.25
N LYS A 139 5.67 -11.02 -7.40
CA LYS A 139 5.49 -10.50 -6.04
C LYS A 139 5.14 -9.00 -5.99
N SER A 140 4.52 -8.49 -7.05
CA SER A 140 3.94 -7.15 -7.03
C SER A 140 2.67 -7.15 -6.19
N TYR A 141 2.44 -6.07 -5.45
CA TYR A 141 1.25 -5.92 -4.61
C TYR A 141 0.83 -4.46 -4.48
N PHE A 142 -0.42 -4.23 -4.15
CA PHE A 142 -1.00 -2.92 -3.87
C PHE A 142 -2.06 -3.12 -2.80
N ILE A 143 -1.89 -2.51 -1.63
CA ILE A 143 -2.86 -2.54 -0.54
C ILE A 143 -3.43 -1.14 -0.40
N ALA A 144 -4.71 -1.00 -0.68
CA ALA A 144 -5.45 0.24 -0.54
C ALA A 144 -6.12 0.29 0.84
N PHE A 145 -5.92 1.39 1.56
CA PHE A 145 -6.57 1.65 2.85
C PHE A 145 -7.75 2.62 2.74
N TYR A 146 -7.86 3.35 1.63
CA TYR A 146 -8.99 4.24 1.32
C TYR A 146 -10.14 3.54 0.57
N ASP A 147 -10.07 2.22 0.39
CA ASP A 147 -11.16 1.44 -0.19
C ASP A 147 -12.42 1.62 0.67
N HIS A 148 -13.52 2.09 0.08
CA HIS A 148 -14.76 2.35 0.80
C HIS A 148 -15.33 1.08 1.45
N ASP A 149 -15.17 -0.07 0.81
CA ASP A 149 -15.82 -1.31 1.24
C ASP A 149 -14.94 -2.10 2.21
N PHE A 150 -13.62 -2.05 2.01
CA PHE A 150 -12.67 -2.91 2.73
C PHE A 150 -11.46 -2.18 3.34
N GLY A 151 -11.34 -0.86 3.19
CA GLY A 151 -10.15 -0.09 3.55
C GLY A 151 -9.74 -0.23 5.01
N ASP A 152 -10.70 -0.06 5.93
CA ASP A 152 -10.47 -0.21 7.37
C ASP A 152 -10.06 -1.64 7.75
N ALA A 153 -10.73 -2.65 7.16
CA ALA A 153 -10.41 -4.05 7.39
C ALA A 153 -9.02 -4.43 6.83
N ASN A 154 -8.63 -3.85 5.70
CA ASN A 154 -7.28 -4.00 5.14
C ASN A 154 -6.24 -3.39 6.08
N ALA A 155 -6.50 -2.19 6.62
CA ALA A 155 -5.61 -1.50 7.54
C ALA A 155 -5.45 -2.27 8.87
N GLU A 156 -6.53 -2.85 9.39
CA GLU A 156 -6.51 -3.69 10.59
C GLU A 156 -5.62 -4.93 10.41
N LYS A 157 -5.76 -5.64 9.29
CA LYS A 157 -4.92 -6.82 8.98
C LYS A 157 -3.44 -6.47 8.86
N VAL A 158 -3.11 -5.34 8.25
CA VAL A 158 -1.73 -4.85 8.18
C VAL A 158 -1.22 -4.45 9.57
N CYS A 159 -2.05 -3.82 10.39
CA CYS A 159 -1.69 -3.48 11.77
C CYS A 159 -1.42 -4.73 12.61
N ASP A 160 -2.23 -5.77 12.45
CA ASP A 160 -2.05 -7.07 13.11
C ASP A 160 -0.78 -7.79 12.65
N LEU A 161 -0.45 -7.73 11.35
CA LEU A 161 0.82 -8.22 10.84
C LEU A 161 1.99 -7.52 11.53
N ILE A 162 1.96 -6.19 11.62
CA ILE A 162 3.01 -5.39 12.26
C ILE A 162 3.16 -5.76 13.74
N LYS A 163 2.05 -5.97 14.47
CA LYS A 163 2.06 -6.35 15.88
C LYS A 163 2.65 -7.75 16.12
N ARG A 164 2.38 -8.70 15.23
CA ARG A 164 2.82 -10.11 15.36
C ARG A 164 4.27 -10.35 14.96
N THR A 165 4.90 -9.40 14.27
CA THR A 165 6.26 -9.55 13.74
C THR A 165 7.27 -8.74 14.55
N PRO A 166 8.56 -9.16 14.59
CA PRO A 166 9.56 -8.48 15.41
C PRO A 166 9.70 -7.00 15.05
N LYS A 167 9.74 -6.14 16.08
CA LYS A 167 9.81 -4.67 15.91
C LYS A 167 11.00 -4.21 15.06
N ILE A 168 12.09 -4.97 15.06
CA ILE A 168 13.31 -4.68 14.28
C ILE A 168 13.05 -4.67 12.76
N VAL A 169 12.14 -5.49 12.25
CA VAL A 169 11.76 -5.55 10.83
C VAL A 169 11.06 -4.26 10.38
N TRP A 170 10.35 -3.61 11.30
CA TRP A 170 9.63 -2.35 11.09
C TRP A 170 10.40 -1.13 11.54
N MET A 171 11.68 -1.30 11.84
CA MET A 171 12.54 -0.17 12.17
C MET A 171 12.69 0.72 10.93
N ASN A 172 12.69 2.03 11.16
CA ASN A 172 12.84 2.99 10.08
C ASN A 172 14.21 2.80 9.42
N PRO A 173 14.31 2.63 8.08
CA PRO A 173 15.59 2.50 7.37
C PRO A 173 16.61 3.60 7.68
N TYR A 174 16.14 4.81 8.02
CA TYR A 174 17.00 5.91 8.47
C TYR A 174 17.79 5.62 9.75
N VAL A 175 17.36 4.68 10.59
CA VAL A 175 18.12 4.25 11.77
C VAL A 175 19.41 3.54 11.35
N TRP A 176 19.35 2.69 10.33
CA TRP A 176 20.55 2.05 9.77
C TRP A 176 21.48 3.06 9.11
N LEU A 177 20.91 4.09 8.45
CA LEU A 177 21.70 5.21 7.94
C LEU A 177 22.40 5.95 9.08
N LEU A 178 21.70 6.26 10.18
CA LEU A 178 22.28 6.93 11.34
C LEU A 178 23.43 6.13 11.94
N ILE A 179 23.26 4.82 12.14
CA ILE A 179 24.33 3.93 12.61
C ILE A 179 25.53 4.01 11.68
N SER A 180 25.30 4.00 10.36
CA SER A 180 26.36 4.05 9.36
C SER A 180 27.11 5.38 9.33
N ILE A 181 26.41 6.50 9.54
CA ILE A 181 27.03 7.83 9.69
C ILE A 181 27.89 7.86 10.95
N VAL A 182 27.37 7.38 12.08
CA VAL A 182 28.13 7.32 13.34
C VAL A 182 29.36 6.43 13.19
N SER A 183 29.24 5.26 12.54
CA SER A 183 30.38 4.40 12.24
C SER A 183 31.40 5.08 11.35
N PHE A 184 30.97 5.79 10.29
CA PHE A 184 31.88 6.55 9.44
C PHE A 184 32.65 7.61 10.24
N VAL A 185 31.95 8.45 11.01
CA VAL A 185 32.58 9.49 11.84
C VAL A 185 33.49 8.90 12.91
N SER A 186 33.12 7.77 13.52
CA SER A 186 33.96 7.11 14.51
C SER A 186 35.30 6.65 13.95
N THR A 187 35.41 6.39 12.65
CA THR A 187 36.65 5.92 12.00
C THR A 187 37.84 6.82 12.26
N PHE A 188 37.63 8.14 12.34
CA PHE A 188 38.70 9.12 12.53
C PHE A 188 39.31 9.13 13.93
N PHE A 189 38.62 8.59 14.93
CA PHE A 189 39.04 8.68 16.34
C PHE A 189 39.08 7.32 17.04
N TYR A 190 38.35 6.33 16.54
CA TYR A 190 38.16 5.04 17.20
C TYR A 190 39.48 4.29 17.37
N TYR A 191 40.30 4.26 16.31
CA TYR A 191 41.61 3.61 16.33
C TYR A 191 42.50 4.18 17.44
N GLU A 192 42.72 5.49 17.43
CA GLU A 192 43.55 6.19 18.42
C GLU A 192 43.01 6.08 19.85
N THR A 193 41.70 5.94 20.01
CA THR A 193 41.06 5.79 21.33
C THR A 193 41.24 4.38 21.89
N VAL A 194 41.21 3.37 21.02
CA VAL A 194 41.12 1.96 21.42
C VAL A 194 42.48 1.26 21.42
N ILE A 195 43.39 1.62 20.51
CA ILE A 195 44.70 0.96 20.42
C ILE A 195 45.54 1.05 21.72
N PRO A 196 45.55 2.18 22.49
CA PRO A 196 46.35 2.26 23.70
C PRO A 196 45.90 1.28 24.78
N TYR A 197 44.62 0.87 24.77
CA TYR A 197 44.14 -0.16 25.69
C TYR A 197 44.81 -1.51 25.41
N PHE A 198 44.99 -1.85 24.13
CA PHE A 198 45.62 -3.10 23.72
C PHE A 198 47.15 -3.04 23.87
N GLU A 199 47.78 -1.90 23.60
CA GLU A 199 49.24 -1.73 23.80
C GLU A 199 49.66 -1.96 25.26
N ASN A 200 48.81 -1.58 26.22
CA ASN A 200 49.09 -1.74 27.66
C ASN A 200 48.84 -3.17 28.19
N LYS A 201 48.46 -4.12 27.35
CA LYS A 201 48.17 -5.51 27.75
C LYS A 201 49.30 -6.43 27.32
N MET A 202 49.71 -7.33 28.20
CA MET A 202 50.61 -8.43 27.82
C MET A 202 49.88 -9.37 26.86
N MET A 203 50.26 -9.34 25.58
CA MET A 203 49.79 -10.25 24.55
C MET A 203 50.92 -10.62 23.60
N THR A 204 50.73 -11.70 22.83
CA THR A 204 51.68 -12.10 21.79
C THR A 204 51.61 -11.14 20.60
N ASP A 205 52.70 -10.97 19.87
CA ASP A 205 52.77 -10.08 18.69
C ASP A 205 51.71 -10.42 17.63
N LEU A 206 51.40 -11.70 17.46
CA LEU A 206 50.35 -12.15 16.54
C LEU A 206 48.96 -11.68 17.00
N ALA A 207 48.68 -11.77 18.31
CA ALA A 207 47.41 -11.32 18.87
C ALA A 207 47.27 -9.80 18.77
N PHE A 208 48.35 -9.06 19.04
CA PHE A 208 48.37 -7.61 18.88
C PHE A 208 48.07 -7.21 17.44
N LYS A 209 48.77 -7.80 16.46
CA LYS A 209 48.53 -7.55 15.03
C LYS A 209 47.08 -7.83 14.61
N PHE A 210 46.46 -8.88 15.17
CA PHE A 210 45.05 -9.16 14.92
C PHE A 210 44.13 -8.06 15.48
N PHE A 211 44.31 -7.64 16.73
CA PHE A 211 43.50 -6.59 17.36
C PHE A 211 43.73 -5.22 16.73
N ASP A 212 44.95 -4.93 16.29
CA ASP A 212 45.32 -3.73 15.56
C ASP A 212 44.51 -3.61 14.26
N TYR A 213 44.57 -4.63 13.40
CA TYR A 213 43.74 -4.66 12.19
C TYR A 213 42.24 -4.66 12.50
N LEU A 214 41.79 -5.46 13.47
CA LEU A 214 40.38 -5.49 13.83
C LEU A 214 39.89 -4.10 14.25
N THR A 215 40.64 -3.41 15.11
CA THR A 215 40.29 -2.07 15.60
C THR A 215 40.26 -1.05 14.46
N PHE A 216 41.23 -1.13 13.55
CA PHE A 216 41.29 -0.25 12.37
C PHE A 216 40.11 -0.47 11.39
N TYR A 217 39.71 -1.72 11.15
CA TYR A 217 38.62 -2.07 10.22
C TYR A 217 37.24 -2.15 10.88
N PHE A 218 37.14 -2.13 12.21
CA PHE A 218 35.88 -2.34 12.93
C PHE A 218 34.76 -1.38 12.51
N PRO A 219 34.99 -0.05 12.40
CA PRO A 219 33.92 0.87 12.02
C PRO A 219 33.38 0.63 10.60
N SER A 220 34.27 0.26 9.65
CA SER A 220 33.86 -0.03 8.27
C SER A 220 33.09 -1.35 8.18
N ILE A 221 33.49 -2.37 8.95
CA ILE A 221 32.76 -3.64 9.07
C ILE A 221 31.36 -3.41 9.65
N VAL A 222 31.24 -2.63 10.74
CA VAL A 222 29.93 -2.32 11.35
C VAL A 222 29.03 -1.56 10.38
N CYS A 223 29.60 -0.62 9.62
CA CYS A 223 28.86 0.11 8.58
C CYS A 223 28.33 -0.82 7.48
N LEU A 224 29.16 -1.76 7.01
CA LEU A 224 28.76 -2.75 6.01
C LEU A 224 27.67 -3.69 6.53
N LEU A 225 27.82 -4.21 7.75
CA LEU A 225 26.82 -5.06 8.37
C LEU A 225 25.49 -4.32 8.57
N SER A 226 25.53 -3.04 8.95
CA SER A 226 24.36 -2.17 9.06
C SER A 226 23.67 -1.99 7.70
N ALA A 227 24.43 -1.75 6.63
CA ALA A 227 23.91 -1.63 5.27
C ALA A 227 23.24 -2.92 4.78
N VAL A 228 23.90 -4.07 4.98
CA VAL A 228 23.35 -5.39 4.64
C VAL A 228 22.10 -5.69 5.44
N ALA A 229 22.10 -5.42 6.76
CA ALA A 229 20.94 -5.61 7.62
C ALA A 229 19.75 -4.76 7.15
N CYS A 230 19.98 -3.49 6.80
CA CYS A 230 18.96 -2.61 6.22
C CYS A 230 18.31 -3.25 4.99
N LEU A 231 19.11 -3.71 4.03
CA LEU A 231 18.61 -4.33 2.81
C LEU A 231 17.82 -5.62 3.10
N VAL A 232 18.34 -6.50 3.98
CA VAL A 232 17.67 -7.74 4.38
C VAL A 232 16.31 -7.44 5.02
N PHE A 233 16.25 -6.52 5.98
CA PHE A 233 14.98 -6.19 6.64
C PHE A 233 13.96 -5.57 5.69
N VAL A 234 14.41 -4.75 4.74
CA VAL A 234 13.52 -4.21 3.70
C VAL A 234 12.95 -5.35 2.83
N LYS A 235 13.76 -6.32 2.40
CA LYS A 235 13.28 -7.47 1.62
C LYS A 235 12.35 -8.38 2.40
N VAL A 236 12.63 -8.62 3.68
CA VAL A 236 11.76 -9.39 4.57
C VAL A 236 10.41 -8.68 4.74
N LYS A 237 10.42 -7.36 4.98
CA LYS A 237 9.23 -6.53 5.06
C LYS A 237 8.39 -6.62 3.79
N ASP A 238 9.01 -6.48 2.62
CA ASP A 238 8.30 -6.57 1.33
C ASP A 238 7.66 -7.95 1.11
N LYS A 239 8.34 -9.04 1.52
CA LYS A 239 7.77 -10.39 1.47
C LYS A 239 6.56 -10.54 2.39
N LEU A 240 6.64 -10.04 3.63
CA LEU A 240 5.55 -10.10 4.59
C LEU A 240 4.32 -9.30 4.12
N LEU A 241 4.55 -8.12 3.54
CA LEU A 241 3.48 -7.29 2.99
C LEU A 241 2.84 -7.94 1.76
N TYR A 242 3.62 -8.58 0.90
CA TYR A 242 3.09 -9.36 -0.21
C TYR A 242 2.17 -10.49 0.27
N GLU A 243 2.62 -11.31 1.22
CA GLU A 243 1.79 -12.39 1.78
C GLU A 243 0.51 -11.85 2.45
N CYS A 244 0.60 -10.68 3.08
CA CYS A 244 -0.56 -9.99 3.65
C CYS A 244 -1.53 -9.52 2.55
N ALA A 245 -1.02 -8.94 1.47
CA ALA A 245 -1.84 -8.51 0.34
C ALA A 245 -2.61 -9.68 -0.27
N VAL A 246 -1.98 -10.85 -0.46
CA VAL A 246 -2.65 -12.06 -0.97
C VAL A 246 -3.83 -12.44 -0.07
N ARG A 247 -3.61 -12.52 1.25
CA ARG A 247 -4.69 -12.84 2.22
C ARG A 247 -5.83 -11.83 2.20
N ILE A 248 -5.49 -10.54 2.12
CA ILE A 248 -6.49 -9.47 2.04
C ILE A 248 -7.36 -9.64 0.79
N VAL A 249 -6.76 -9.85 -0.37
CA VAL A 249 -7.50 -10.04 -1.63
C VAL A 249 -8.41 -11.27 -1.57
N ASP A 250 -7.92 -12.39 -1.05
CA ASP A 250 -8.70 -13.62 -0.94
C ASP A 250 -9.91 -13.44 0.00
N ASP A 251 -9.71 -12.77 1.13
CA ASP A 251 -10.79 -12.46 2.08
C ASP A 251 -11.82 -11.49 1.49
N ASN A 252 -11.37 -10.44 0.78
CA ASN A 252 -12.26 -9.48 0.14
C ASN A 252 -13.08 -10.16 -0.97
N ASN A 253 -12.45 -11.04 -1.75
CA ASN A 253 -13.14 -11.86 -2.76
C ASN A 253 -14.16 -12.82 -2.14
N ALA A 254 -13.83 -13.43 -1.00
CA ALA A 254 -14.75 -14.30 -0.26
C ALA A 254 -15.93 -13.52 0.32
N ALA A 255 -15.70 -12.33 0.89
CA ALA A 255 -16.74 -11.44 1.38
C ALA A 255 -17.68 -11.00 0.26
N MET A 256 -17.14 -10.58 -0.89
CA MET A 256 -17.93 -10.23 -2.07
C MET A 256 -18.77 -11.40 -2.60
N LYS A 257 -18.23 -12.62 -2.60
CA LYS A 257 -19.00 -13.82 -2.97
C LYS A 257 -20.13 -14.10 -1.99
N ARG A 258 -19.90 -13.92 -0.69
CA ARG A 258 -20.94 -14.07 0.34
C ARG A 258 -22.04 -13.03 0.18
N LEU A 259 -21.70 -11.76 -0.04
CA LEU A 259 -22.68 -10.70 -0.31
C LEU A 259 -23.52 -11.00 -1.56
N LYS A 260 -22.89 -11.35 -2.68
CA LYS A 260 -23.61 -11.76 -3.90
C LYS A 260 -24.51 -12.97 -3.68
N THR A 261 -24.10 -13.91 -2.83
CA THR A 261 -24.91 -15.09 -2.49
C THR A 261 -26.10 -14.70 -1.62
N GLN A 262 -25.90 -13.83 -0.61
CA GLN A 262 -26.97 -13.29 0.21
C GLN A 262 -27.97 -12.48 -0.61
N GLU A 263 -27.49 -11.64 -1.53
CA GLU A 263 -28.35 -10.89 -2.47
C GLU A 263 -29.14 -11.82 -3.39
N ARG A 264 -28.53 -12.90 -3.91
CA ARG A 264 -29.24 -13.91 -4.70
C ARG A 264 -30.28 -14.65 -3.88
N ILE A 265 -29.96 -15.03 -2.64
CA ILE A 265 -30.92 -15.67 -1.73
C ILE A 265 -32.07 -14.72 -1.41
N ALA A 266 -31.79 -13.48 -1.02
CA ALA A 266 -32.79 -12.45 -0.75
C ALA A 266 -33.64 -12.14 -2.00
N GLY A 267 -33.02 -12.07 -3.18
CA GLY A 267 -33.69 -11.93 -4.47
C GLY A 267 -34.59 -13.13 -4.79
N SER A 268 -34.13 -14.36 -4.53
CA SER A 268 -34.94 -15.57 -4.72
C SER A 268 -36.11 -15.64 -3.73
N LEU A 269 -35.90 -15.27 -2.46
CA LEU A 269 -36.93 -15.22 -1.42
C LEU A 269 -37.98 -14.14 -1.72
N SER A 270 -37.55 -12.97 -2.20
CA SER A 270 -38.46 -11.87 -2.59
C SER A 270 -39.22 -12.11 -3.90
N ASN A 271 -38.80 -13.10 -4.71
CA ASN A 271 -39.48 -13.52 -5.93
C ASN A 271 -40.46 -14.68 -5.73
N LYS A 272 -40.54 -15.25 -4.53
CA LYS A 272 -41.56 -16.25 -4.19
C LYS A 272 -42.92 -15.56 -4.00
N TRP A 273 -43.92 -16.07 -4.70
CA TRP A 273 -45.29 -15.63 -4.59
C TRP A 273 -46.05 -16.59 -3.69
N TYR A 274 -47.00 -16.05 -2.93
CA TYR A 274 -47.83 -16.84 -2.04
C TYR A 274 -49.31 -16.64 -2.40
N TYR A 275 -50.10 -17.72 -2.35
CA TYR A 275 -51.53 -17.64 -2.63
C TYR A 275 -52.25 -16.78 -1.59
N ASN A 276 -53.18 -15.91 -2.02
CA ASN A 276 -54.05 -15.14 -1.11
C ASN A 276 -55.09 -16.02 -0.39
N ASN A 277 -55.44 -17.15 -0.98
CA ASN A 277 -56.33 -18.16 -0.42
C ASN A 277 -55.66 -19.52 -0.52
N CYS A 278 -55.75 -20.33 0.53
CA CYS A 278 -55.19 -21.68 0.53
C CYS A 278 -55.77 -22.52 -0.63
N PRO A 279 -54.93 -23.11 -1.49
CA PRO A 279 -55.43 -23.93 -2.60
C PRO A 279 -56.08 -25.24 -2.14
N ASN A 280 -55.76 -25.71 -0.92
CA ASN A 280 -56.27 -26.97 -0.39
C ASN A 280 -57.63 -26.81 0.32
N CYS A 281 -57.80 -25.77 1.14
CA CYS A 281 -59.01 -25.59 1.95
C CYS A 281 -59.76 -24.27 1.73
N GLY A 282 -59.29 -23.40 0.82
CA GLY A 282 -59.92 -22.12 0.52
C GLY A 282 -59.78 -21.04 1.59
N ALA A 283 -59.19 -21.34 2.75
CA ALA A 283 -59.03 -20.38 3.84
C ALA A 283 -58.14 -19.19 3.42
N LYS A 284 -58.52 -17.98 3.84
CA LYS A 284 -57.78 -16.76 3.54
C LYS A 284 -56.39 -16.80 4.18
N ALA A 285 -55.35 -16.64 3.38
CA ALA A 285 -53.98 -16.61 3.85
C ALA A 285 -53.68 -15.28 4.56
N THR A 286 -52.87 -15.34 5.61
CA THR A 286 -52.32 -14.12 6.22
C THR A 286 -51.11 -13.66 5.41
N MET A 287 -50.96 -12.36 5.16
CA MET A 287 -49.90 -11.79 4.30
C MET A 287 -48.44 -12.07 4.74
N ARG A 288 -48.24 -12.76 5.86
CA ARG A 288 -46.93 -13.10 6.44
C ARG A 288 -46.71 -14.61 6.64
N SER A 289 -47.71 -15.46 6.37
CA SER A 289 -47.62 -16.91 6.64
C SER A 289 -47.25 -17.68 5.38
N LYS A 290 -46.23 -18.53 5.46
CA LYS A 290 -45.82 -19.45 4.38
C LYS A 290 -46.70 -20.70 4.29
N THR A 291 -47.50 -20.97 5.33
CA THR A 291 -48.39 -22.12 5.46
C THR A 291 -49.80 -21.69 5.86
N CYS A 292 -50.80 -22.48 5.48
CA CYS A 292 -52.18 -22.22 5.84
C CYS A 292 -52.42 -22.56 7.33
N PHE A 293 -52.95 -21.62 8.11
CA PHE A 293 -53.30 -21.85 9.51
C PHE A 293 -54.40 -22.91 9.71
N SER A 294 -55.29 -23.08 8.72
CA SER A 294 -56.44 -23.98 8.86
C SER A 294 -56.13 -25.44 8.51
N CYS A 295 -55.23 -25.70 7.57
CA CYS A 295 -54.93 -27.07 7.11
C CYS A 295 -53.43 -27.42 7.04
N GLY A 296 -52.54 -26.47 7.37
CA GLY A 296 -51.08 -26.68 7.36
C GLY A 296 -50.43 -26.74 5.99
N SER A 297 -51.18 -26.69 4.88
CA SER A 297 -50.61 -26.77 3.54
C SER A 297 -49.70 -25.58 3.20
N SER A 298 -48.66 -25.80 2.38
CA SER A 298 -47.83 -24.72 1.85
C SER A 298 -48.67 -23.74 1.01
N LEU A 299 -48.38 -22.44 1.17
CA LEU A 299 -48.99 -21.37 0.38
C LEU A 299 -48.05 -20.87 -0.73
N GLU A 300 -46.87 -21.46 -0.88
CA GLU A 300 -45.92 -21.13 -1.94
C GLU A 300 -46.49 -21.48 -3.31
N ALA A 301 -46.41 -20.54 -4.25
CA ALA A 301 -46.95 -20.68 -5.58
C ALA A 301 -45.85 -20.97 -6.61
N ASP A 302 -45.96 -22.12 -7.28
CA ASP A 302 -45.06 -22.51 -8.36
C ASP A 302 -45.54 -21.91 -9.69
N PHE A 303 -44.90 -20.82 -10.13
CA PHE A 303 -45.15 -20.24 -11.45
C PHE A 303 -44.32 -20.95 -12.51
N ALA A 304 -44.87 -22.01 -13.11
CA ALA A 304 -44.30 -22.64 -14.30
C ALA A 304 -44.64 -21.90 -15.62
N GLY A 305 -45.39 -20.79 -15.59
CA GLY A 305 -45.79 -20.04 -16.79
C GLY A 305 -45.97 -18.55 -16.49
N GLY A 306 -45.35 -17.70 -17.30
CA GLY A 306 -45.17 -16.25 -17.10
C GLY A 306 -46.42 -15.36 -17.22
N GLY A 307 -47.52 -15.70 -16.54
CA GLY A 307 -48.68 -14.82 -16.37
C GLY A 307 -48.60 -14.03 -15.07
N LYS A 308 -48.85 -12.70 -15.11
CA LYS A 308 -49.05 -11.90 -13.88
C LYS A 308 -50.39 -12.30 -13.24
N PRO A 309 -50.39 -12.85 -12.03
CA PRO A 309 -51.61 -13.38 -11.46
C PRO A 309 -52.26 -12.37 -10.49
N THR A 310 -53.59 -12.30 -10.49
CA THR A 310 -54.38 -11.31 -9.75
C THR A 310 -54.69 -11.71 -8.29
N SER A 311 -54.31 -12.92 -7.86
CA SER A 311 -54.70 -13.53 -6.57
C SER A 311 -53.54 -13.99 -5.68
N PHE A 312 -52.40 -13.32 -5.78
CA PHE A 312 -51.19 -13.65 -5.02
C PHE A 312 -50.66 -12.43 -4.29
N HIS A 313 -49.92 -12.65 -3.21
CA HIS A 313 -49.18 -11.62 -2.50
C HIS A 313 -47.72 -12.02 -2.39
N ARG A 314 -46.87 -11.02 -2.14
CA ARG A 314 -45.47 -11.23 -1.75
C ARG A 314 -45.35 -10.94 -0.26
N ILE A 315 -44.54 -11.74 0.42
CA ILE A 315 -44.15 -11.46 1.80
C ILE A 315 -42.97 -10.47 1.73
N PRO A 316 -43.10 -9.24 2.26
CA PRO A 316 -42.01 -8.26 2.23
C PRO A 316 -40.84 -8.70 3.13
N VAL A 317 -39.62 -8.49 2.63
CA VAL A 317 -38.35 -8.96 3.21
C VAL A 317 -38.10 -8.44 4.64
N GLU A 318 -38.73 -7.33 5.04
CA GLU A 318 -38.61 -6.79 6.41
C GLU A 318 -39.17 -7.70 7.52
N SER A 319 -39.95 -8.73 7.17
CA SER A 319 -40.54 -9.67 8.13
C SER A 319 -39.60 -10.81 8.56
N GLU A 320 -38.40 -10.92 7.98
CA GLU A 320 -37.39 -11.94 8.32
C GLU A 320 -36.22 -11.40 9.17
N LYS A 321 -36.46 -10.42 10.06
CA LYS A 321 -35.54 -10.25 11.20
C LYS A 321 -35.78 -11.41 12.18
N PRO A 322 -34.80 -12.29 12.43
CA PRO A 322 -34.93 -13.25 13.52
C PRO A 322 -35.07 -12.48 14.83
N ALA A 323 -36.12 -12.77 15.59
CA ALA A 323 -36.39 -12.15 16.89
C ALA A 323 -35.40 -12.57 18.00
N ASP A 324 -34.37 -13.37 17.68
CA ASP A 324 -33.48 -13.99 18.68
C ASP A 324 -31.98 -13.66 18.48
N ALA A 325 -31.64 -12.37 18.34
CA ALA A 325 -30.25 -11.90 18.45
C ALA A 325 -30.10 -10.60 19.27
N ALA A 326 -30.99 -10.39 20.24
CA ALA A 326 -30.95 -9.24 21.15
C ALA A 326 -31.01 -9.64 22.64
N LYS A 327 -30.20 -10.60 23.07
CA LYS A 327 -29.80 -10.76 24.48
C LYS A 327 -28.37 -11.29 24.55
N GLY A 328 -27.41 -10.41 24.79
CA GLY A 328 -26.05 -10.84 25.09
C GLY A 328 -24.94 -9.81 24.92
N CYS A 329 -25.07 -8.62 25.53
CA CYS A 329 -23.89 -7.89 26.06
C CYS A 329 -24.35 -6.72 26.95
N LYS A 330 -24.79 -7.01 28.18
CA LYS A 330 -24.69 -6.01 29.25
C LYS A 330 -23.22 -6.02 29.70
N LYS A 331 -22.50 -4.93 29.43
CA LYS A 331 -21.32 -4.56 30.19
C LYS A 331 -21.80 -4.18 31.60
N THR A 332 -21.36 -4.92 32.60
CA THR A 332 -21.24 -4.41 33.96
C THR A 332 -19.91 -3.67 34.06
N GLU A 333 -20.02 -2.46 34.57
CA GLU A 333 -18.91 -1.62 35.07
C GLU A 333 -18.17 -2.29 36.23
#